data_AF-A0A2Z7CFD5-F1
#
_entry.id   AF-A0A2Z7CFD5-F1
#
_cell.length_a   1.000
_cell.length_b   1.000
_cell.length_c   1.000
_cell.angle_alpha   90.00
_cell.angle_beta   90.00
_cell.angle_gamma   90.00
#
_symmetry.space_group_name_H-M   'P 1'
#
loop_
_entity.id
_entity.type
_entity.pdbx_description
1 polymer ?
#
loop_
_entity_poly.entity_id
_entity_poly.type
_entity_poly.pdbx_seq_one_letter_code
_entity_poly.pdbx_strand_id
1 'polypeptide(L)'
;METYLQALDLWEAVEEDYEVPALPNNPTMAQIRAHKEKKTKKSKARACLFARILSLKSAKDIWDYLKIEYEGDERNKGMQVLNLIREFELQRIKDSETIKEYSDRITTLENTKDLSKISLAGLLNALQAQEQRRLMRADTTTEGALAAKHRNVAKTKRNEKQNSGKY
;
A
#
# COMPACT_ATOMS: atom_id res chain seq x y z
N MET A 1 -5.68 -8.79 14.26
CA MET A 1 -6.52 -9.66 15.13
C MET A 1 -6.36 -11.17 14.86
N GLU A 2 -5.98 -11.54 13.65
CA GLU A 2 -5.76 -12.91 13.18
C GLU A 2 -4.95 -13.83 14.12
N THR A 3 -3.75 -13.42 14.52
CA THR A 3 -2.84 -14.25 15.35
C THR A 3 -3.44 -14.67 16.70
N TYR A 4 -4.28 -13.82 17.29
CA TYR A 4 -4.98 -14.13 18.54
C TYR A 4 -6.09 -15.18 18.34
N LEU A 5 -6.84 -15.09 17.24
CA LEU A 5 -7.89 -16.06 16.92
C LEU A 5 -7.31 -17.41 16.46
N GLN A 6 -6.16 -17.40 15.78
CA GLN A 6 -5.41 -18.61 15.44
C GLN A 6 -4.95 -19.35 16.71
N ALA A 7 -4.42 -18.63 17.70
CA ALA A 7 -4.01 -19.23 18.98
C ALA A 7 -5.19 -19.83 19.77
N LEU A 8 -6.41 -19.34 19.54
CA LEU A 8 -7.63 -19.84 20.17
C LEU A 8 -8.35 -20.93 19.34
N ASP A 9 -7.82 -21.31 18.18
CA ASP A 9 -8.46 -22.24 17.23
C ASP A 9 -9.87 -21.75 16.79
N LEU A 10 -10.00 -20.43 16.59
CA LEU A 10 -11.24 -19.74 16.21
C LEU A 10 -11.17 -19.07 14.83
N TRP A 11 -9.98 -18.99 14.22
CA TRP A 11 -9.76 -18.27 12.96
C TRP A 11 -10.57 -18.83 11.79
N GLU A 12 -10.56 -20.16 11.63
CA GLU A 12 -11.33 -20.86 10.59
C GLU A 12 -12.83 -20.51 10.64
N ALA A 13 -13.39 -20.32 11.84
CA ALA A 13 -14.80 -19.97 12.02
C ALA A 13 -15.13 -18.49 11.68
N VAL A 14 -14.13 -17.65 11.49
CA VAL A 14 -14.26 -16.23 11.10
C VAL A 14 -13.96 -16.04 9.62
N GLU A 15 -12.96 -16.74 9.10
CA GLU A 15 -12.52 -16.65 7.70
C GLU A 15 -13.48 -17.34 6.72
N GLU A 16 -13.85 -18.57 7.04
CA GLU A 16 -14.81 -19.32 6.25
C GLU A 16 -16.19 -19.06 6.85
N ASP A 17 -17.03 -18.24 6.21
CA ASP A 17 -18.43 -18.09 6.61
C ASP A 17 -19.24 -19.36 6.27
N TYR A 18 -18.78 -20.51 6.74
CA TYR A 18 -19.43 -21.78 6.53
C TYR A 18 -20.70 -21.84 7.37
N GLU A 19 -21.75 -22.38 6.76
CA GLU A 19 -22.92 -22.79 7.49
C GLU A 19 -22.67 -24.15 8.14
N VAL A 20 -23.15 -24.35 9.38
CA VAL A 20 -23.11 -25.67 10.01
C VAL A 20 -24.38 -26.42 9.58
N PRO A 21 -24.28 -27.46 8.72
CA PRO A 21 -25.45 -28.16 8.22
C PRO A 21 -26.19 -28.89 9.34
N ALA A 22 -27.49 -29.17 9.12
CA ALA A 22 -28.26 -30.01 10.03
C ALA A 22 -27.67 -31.43 10.09
N LEU A 23 -27.77 -32.07 11.26
CA LEU A 23 -27.35 -33.46 11.42
C LEU A 23 -28.26 -34.39 10.59
N PRO A 24 -27.71 -35.47 10.00
CA PRO A 24 -28.52 -36.49 9.33
C PRO A 24 -29.42 -37.24 10.33
N ASN A 25 -30.45 -37.93 9.83
CA ASN A 25 -31.46 -38.62 10.66
C ASN A 25 -30.89 -39.71 11.60
N ASN A 26 -29.69 -40.24 11.30
CA ASN A 26 -28.99 -41.20 12.16
C ASN A 26 -27.51 -40.82 12.29
N PRO A 27 -27.17 -39.82 13.12
CA PRO A 27 -25.82 -39.30 13.19
C PRO A 27 -24.94 -40.18 14.09
N THR A 28 -23.69 -40.38 13.69
CA THR A 28 -22.71 -41.05 14.55
C THR A 28 -22.27 -40.15 15.70
N MET A 29 -21.78 -40.73 16.80
CA MET A 29 -21.23 -39.97 17.92
C MET A 29 -20.07 -39.05 17.53
N ALA A 30 -19.34 -39.37 16.45
CA ALA A 30 -18.31 -38.50 15.89
C ALA A 30 -18.93 -37.29 15.19
N GLN A 31 -19.99 -37.49 14.39
CA GLN A 31 -20.71 -36.40 13.70
C GLN A 31 -21.40 -35.44 14.69
N ILE A 32 -22.02 -35.97 15.76
CA ILE A 32 -22.64 -35.15 16.80
C ILE A 32 -21.59 -34.26 17.49
N ARG A 33 -20.44 -34.84 17.84
CA ARG A 33 -19.34 -34.10 18.48
C ARG A 33 -18.77 -33.02 17.57
N ALA A 34 -18.46 -33.35 16.32
CA ALA A 34 -17.96 -32.39 15.34
C ALA A 34 -18.96 -31.25 15.08
N HIS A 35 -20.24 -31.55 14.93
CA HIS A 35 -21.28 -30.52 14.75
C HIS A 35 -21.40 -29.61 15.98
N LYS A 36 -21.38 -30.16 17.19
CA LYS A 36 -21.40 -29.37 18.44
C LYS A 36 -20.15 -28.49 18.55
N GLU A 37 -18.99 -29.03 18.23
CA GLU A 37 -17.72 -28.31 18.23
C GLU A 37 -17.74 -27.13 17.24
N LYS A 38 -18.14 -27.37 15.98
CA LYS A 38 -18.26 -26.31 14.96
C LYS A 38 -19.21 -25.18 15.39
N LYS A 39 -20.41 -25.53 15.92
CA LYS A 39 -21.35 -24.52 16.46
C LYS A 39 -20.74 -23.74 17.61
N THR A 40 -20.04 -24.43 18.51
CA THR A 40 -19.40 -23.79 19.68
C THR A 40 -18.27 -22.88 19.23
N LYS A 41 -17.40 -23.30 18.30
CA LYS A 41 -16.33 -22.47 17.72
C LYS A 41 -16.90 -21.19 17.10
N LYS A 42 -17.94 -21.28 16.25
CA LYS A 42 -18.59 -20.10 15.65
C LYS A 42 -19.16 -19.13 16.70
N SER A 43 -19.82 -19.65 17.75
CA SER A 43 -20.32 -18.81 18.85
C SER A 43 -19.21 -18.14 19.67
N LYS A 44 -18.11 -18.86 19.95
CA LYS A 44 -16.96 -18.35 20.70
C LYS A 44 -16.19 -17.30 19.92
N ALA A 45 -15.98 -17.52 18.62
CA ALA A 45 -15.37 -16.56 17.72
C ALA A 45 -16.14 -15.23 17.72
N ARG A 46 -17.47 -15.29 17.55
CA ARG A 46 -18.35 -14.13 17.65
C ARG A 46 -18.23 -13.43 19.01
N ALA A 47 -18.33 -14.18 20.10
CA ALA A 47 -18.23 -13.61 21.45
C ALA A 47 -16.86 -12.95 21.70
N CYS A 48 -15.75 -13.52 21.23
CA CYS A 48 -14.41 -12.94 21.33
C CYS A 48 -14.31 -11.60 20.58
N LEU A 49 -14.86 -11.55 19.36
CA LEU A 49 -14.89 -10.32 18.55
C LEU A 49 -15.73 -9.23 19.24
N PHE A 50 -16.94 -9.59 19.72
CA PHE A 50 -17.79 -8.66 20.45
C PHE A 50 -17.16 -8.17 21.75
N ALA A 51 -16.58 -9.06 22.56
CA ALA A 51 -15.94 -8.68 23.81
C ALA A 51 -14.79 -7.69 23.57
N ARG A 52 -14.02 -7.85 22.48
CA ARG A 52 -12.96 -6.90 22.13
C ARG A 52 -13.54 -5.54 21.74
N ILE A 53 -14.54 -5.51 20.86
CA ILE A 53 -15.16 -4.25 20.44
C ILE A 53 -15.80 -3.54 21.64
N LEU A 54 -16.50 -4.28 22.51
CA LEU A 54 -17.14 -3.75 23.71
C LEU A 54 -16.14 -3.34 24.81
N SER A 55 -14.90 -3.83 24.76
CA SER A 55 -13.85 -3.39 25.69
C SER A 55 -13.34 -1.96 25.40
N LEU A 56 -13.71 -1.39 24.24
CA LEU A 56 -13.40 -0.02 23.86
C LEU A 56 -14.40 0.93 24.51
N LYS A 57 -13.89 2.04 25.07
CA LYS A 57 -14.65 2.90 25.99
C LYS A 57 -15.47 3.99 25.30
N SER A 58 -15.27 4.21 24.00
CA SER A 58 -15.99 5.22 23.24
C SER A 58 -16.32 4.76 21.82
N ALA A 59 -17.36 5.33 21.24
CA ALA A 59 -17.71 5.11 19.84
C ALA A 59 -16.56 5.50 18.89
N LYS A 60 -15.77 6.52 19.26
CA LYS A 60 -14.59 6.94 18.51
C LYS A 60 -13.49 5.86 18.52
N ASP A 61 -13.22 5.25 19.67
CA ASP A 61 -12.21 4.20 19.78
C ASP A 61 -12.60 2.96 18.97
N ILE A 62 -13.90 2.60 18.98
CA ILE A 62 -14.44 1.52 18.15
C ILE A 62 -14.26 1.83 16.66
N TRP A 63 -14.61 3.04 16.24
CA TRP A 63 -14.48 3.47 14.85
C TRP A 63 -13.02 3.47 14.38
N ASP A 64 -12.12 4.06 15.18
CA ASP A 64 -10.69 4.11 14.86
C ASP A 64 -10.08 2.70 14.79
N TYR A 65 -10.48 1.79 15.68
CA TYR A 65 -10.07 0.38 15.65
C TYR A 65 -10.49 -0.34 14.36
N LEU A 66 -11.77 -0.22 13.98
CA LEU A 66 -12.30 -0.84 12.76
C LEU A 66 -11.65 -0.28 11.50
N LYS A 67 -11.40 1.04 11.47
CA LYS A 67 -10.74 1.70 10.35
C LYS A 67 -9.32 1.17 10.13
N ILE A 68 -8.55 1.00 11.21
CA ILE A 68 -7.18 0.45 11.11
C ILE A 68 -7.19 -1.00 10.63
N GLU A 69 -8.09 -1.84 11.14
CA GLU A 69 -8.11 -3.28 10.82
C GLU A 69 -8.64 -3.56 9.39
N TYR A 70 -9.62 -2.77 8.89
CA TYR A 70 -10.34 -3.12 7.65
C TYR A 70 -10.17 -2.14 6.48
N GLU A 71 -9.78 -0.89 6.70
CA GLU A 71 -9.64 0.09 5.60
C GLU A 71 -8.24 0.09 4.97
N GLY A 72 -7.31 -0.72 5.50
CA GLY A 72 -5.89 -0.72 5.14
C GLY A 72 -5.14 0.48 5.71
N ASP A 73 -3.83 0.30 5.96
CA ASP A 73 -2.95 1.36 6.49
C ASP A 73 -2.97 2.61 5.59
N GLU A 74 -3.01 3.81 6.17
CA GLU A 74 -2.84 5.07 5.43
C GLU A 74 -1.58 5.05 4.57
N ARG A 75 -0.54 4.30 4.96
CA ARG A 75 0.65 4.07 4.12
C ARG A 75 0.34 3.36 2.81
N ASN A 76 -0.56 2.38 2.81
CA ASN A 76 -0.95 1.66 1.60
C ASN A 76 -1.77 2.54 0.67
N LYS A 77 -2.70 3.34 1.22
CA LYS A 77 -3.43 4.35 0.44
C LYS A 77 -2.48 5.41 -0.11
N GLY A 78 -1.55 5.91 0.71
CA GLY A 78 -0.50 6.83 0.29
C GLY A 78 0.40 6.26 -0.80
N MET A 79 0.75 4.97 -0.74
CA MET A 79 1.52 4.28 -1.78
C MET A 79 0.75 4.20 -3.11
N GLN A 80 -0.56 3.93 -3.07
CA GLN A 80 -1.40 3.94 -4.28
C GLN A 80 -1.45 5.33 -4.93
N VAL A 81 -1.56 6.39 -4.12
CA VAL A 81 -1.50 7.78 -4.60
C VAL A 81 -0.14 8.10 -5.21
N LEU A 82 0.95 7.67 -4.57
CA LEU A 82 2.30 7.87 -5.11
C LEU A 82 2.50 7.15 -6.45
N ASN A 83 1.99 5.94 -6.58
CA ASN A 83 2.02 5.21 -7.85
C ASN A 83 1.19 5.91 -8.92
N LEU A 84 0.00 6.44 -8.57
CA LEU A 84 -0.81 7.26 -9.46
C LEU A 84 -0.10 8.54 -9.91
N ILE A 85 0.51 9.27 -8.99
CA ILE A 85 1.29 10.47 -9.33
C ILE A 85 2.45 10.11 -10.26
N ARG A 86 3.15 9.00 -10.00
CA ARG A 86 4.22 8.50 -10.88
C ARG A 86 3.68 8.09 -12.26
N GLU A 87 2.54 7.41 -12.32
CA GLU A 87 1.88 7.06 -13.59
C GLU A 87 1.53 8.33 -14.38
N PHE A 88 1.04 9.38 -13.71
CA PHE A 88 0.72 10.67 -14.32
C PHE A 88 1.97 11.46 -14.76
N GLU A 89 3.05 11.42 -13.98
CA GLU A 89 4.35 12.01 -14.35
C GLU A 89 5.00 11.26 -15.52
N LEU A 90 4.86 9.94 -15.59
CA LEU A 90 5.31 9.13 -16.72
C LEU A 90 4.42 9.32 -17.96
N GLN A 91 3.19 9.82 -17.77
CA GLN A 91 2.27 10.15 -18.85
C GLN A 91 2.63 11.45 -19.59
N ARG A 92 3.70 12.17 -19.20
CA ARG A 92 4.17 13.39 -19.89
C ARG A 92 4.01 13.32 -21.40
N ILE A 93 3.50 14.41 -21.97
CA ILE A 93 3.29 14.52 -23.40
C ILE A 93 4.61 14.23 -24.12
N LYS A 94 4.62 13.18 -24.94
CA LYS A 94 5.78 12.84 -25.77
C LYS A 94 5.85 13.83 -26.93
N ASP A 95 7.06 14.13 -27.39
CA ASP A 95 7.25 15.02 -28.55
C ASP A 95 6.60 14.47 -29.85
N SER A 96 6.24 13.19 -29.86
CA SER A 96 5.61 12.47 -30.97
C SER A 96 4.10 12.28 -30.84
N GLU A 97 3.49 12.67 -29.72
CA GLU A 97 2.06 12.47 -29.50
C GLU A 97 1.28 13.77 -29.67
N THR A 98 0.06 13.65 -30.20
CA THR A 98 -0.84 14.80 -30.36
C THR A 98 -1.59 15.08 -29.07
N ILE A 99 -2.03 16.33 -28.91
CA ILE A 99 -2.81 16.79 -27.75
C ILE A 99 -4.08 15.93 -27.54
N LYS A 100 -4.71 15.48 -28.63
CA LYS A 100 -5.90 14.64 -28.59
C LYS A 100 -5.60 13.25 -28.01
N GLU A 101 -4.52 12.61 -28.45
CA GLU A 101 -4.09 11.29 -27.96
C GLU A 101 -3.69 11.32 -26.49
N TYR A 102 -3.08 12.43 -26.04
CA TYR A 102 -2.81 12.68 -24.63
C TYR A 102 -4.11 12.82 -23.83
N SER A 103 -5.07 13.60 -24.33
CA SER A 103 -6.38 13.78 -23.69
C SER A 103 -7.14 12.46 -23.51
N ASP A 104 -7.21 11.64 -24.56
CA ASP A 104 -7.90 10.34 -24.53
C ASP A 104 -7.28 9.37 -23.51
N ARG A 105 -5.95 9.41 -23.36
CA ARG A 105 -5.22 8.63 -22.35
C ARG A 105 -5.49 9.08 -20.91
N ILE A 106 -5.60 10.39 -20.66
CA ILE A 106 -5.93 10.94 -19.34
C ILE A 106 -7.35 10.52 -18.94
N THR A 107 -8.32 10.67 -19.84
CA THR A 107 -9.70 10.25 -19.61
C THR A 107 -9.81 8.75 -19.34
N THR A 108 -9.01 7.92 -20.00
CA THR A 108 -8.94 6.48 -19.70
C THR A 108 -8.40 6.21 -18.29
N LEU A 109 -7.43 7.00 -17.82
CA LEU A 109 -6.86 6.87 -16.48
C LEU A 109 -7.88 7.26 -15.39
N GLU A 110 -8.60 8.36 -15.58
CA GLU A 110 -9.67 8.83 -14.69
C GLU A 110 -10.76 7.77 -14.50
N ASN A 111 -11.12 7.08 -15.58
CA ASN A 111 -12.15 6.04 -15.55
C ASN A 111 -11.71 4.73 -14.89
N THR A 112 -10.41 4.50 -14.69
CA THR A 112 -9.89 3.22 -14.16
C THR A 112 -9.61 3.23 -12.66
N LYS A 113 -9.56 4.39 -11.99
CA LYS A 113 -9.20 4.48 -10.57
C LYS A 113 -10.18 5.36 -9.80
N ASP A 114 -10.88 4.77 -8.83
CA ASP A 114 -11.85 5.47 -7.98
C ASP A 114 -11.13 6.37 -6.94
N LEU A 115 -10.87 7.61 -7.33
CA LEU A 115 -10.21 8.62 -6.51
C LEU A 115 -11.05 9.06 -5.29
N SER A 116 -12.35 8.74 -5.26
CA SER A 116 -13.26 9.12 -4.17
C SER A 116 -12.93 8.42 -2.83
N LYS A 117 -12.12 7.34 -2.88
CA LYS A 117 -11.70 6.56 -1.71
C LYS A 117 -10.44 7.10 -1.02
N ILE A 118 -9.78 8.09 -1.59
CA ILE A 118 -8.54 8.67 -1.06
C ILE A 118 -8.87 9.89 -0.19
N SER A 119 -8.37 9.92 1.06
CA SER A 119 -8.54 11.07 1.95
C SER A 119 -7.69 12.26 1.48
N LEU A 120 -8.17 13.48 1.72
CA LEU A 120 -7.43 14.72 1.40
C LEU A 120 -6.05 14.74 2.07
N ALA A 121 -5.96 14.26 3.32
CA ALA A 121 -4.69 14.15 4.04
C ALA A 121 -3.73 13.15 3.37
N GLY A 122 -4.24 11.99 2.94
CA GLY A 122 -3.44 11.00 2.21
C GLY A 122 -2.91 11.54 0.88
N LEU A 123 -3.74 12.31 0.17
CA LEU A 123 -3.34 13.00 -1.06
C LEU A 123 -2.26 14.05 -0.81
N LEU A 124 -2.43 14.90 0.21
CA LEU A 124 -1.48 15.95 0.57
C LEU A 124 -0.10 15.35 0.95
N ASN A 125 -0.10 14.32 1.78
CA ASN A 125 1.11 13.64 2.23
C ASN A 125 1.85 12.96 1.07
N ALA A 126 1.11 12.33 0.15
CA ALA A 126 1.69 11.72 -1.04
C ALA A 126 2.30 12.76 -1.99
N LEU A 127 1.60 13.87 -2.25
CA LEU A 127 2.11 14.98 -3.07
C LEU A 127 3.37 15.59 -2.44
N GLN A 128 3.36 15.83 -1.13
CA GLN A 128 4.53 16.35 -0.42
C GLN A 128 5.71 15.38 -0.50
N ALA A 129 5.49 14.07 -0.26
CA ALA A 129 6.53 13.05 -0.36
C ALA A 129 7.11 12.95 -1.79
N GLN A 130 6.27 13.15 -2.82
CA GLN A 130 6.73 13.18 -4.20
C GLN A 130 7.57 14.42 -4.51
N GLU A 131 7.14 15.60 -4.07
CA GLU A 131 7.88 16.84 -4.28
C GLU A 131 9.25 16.80 -3.60
N GLN A 132 9.34 16.24 -2.39
CA GLN A 132 10.62 15.99 -1.73
C GLN A 132 11.53 15.08 -2.57
N ARG A 133 11.00 13.99 -3.15
CA ARG A 133 11.78 13.12 -4.05
C ARG A 133 12.20 13.83 -5.34
N ARG A 134 11.37 14.73 -5.88
CA ARG A 134 11.70 15.55 -7.06
C ARG A 134 12.87 16.49 -6.75
N LEU A 135 12.83 17.17 -5.61
CA LEU A 135 13.89 18.04 -5.13
C LEU A 135 15.22 17.28 -4.97
N MET A 136 15.18 16.09 -4.35
CA MET A 136 16.38 15.24 -4.20
C MET A 136 16.99 14.80 -5.54
N ARG A 137 16.18 14.61 -6.60
CA ARG A 137 16.68 14.31 -7.96
C ARG A 137 17.28 15.53 -8.65
N ALA A 138 16.77 16.73 -8.36
CA ALA A 138 17.30 17.97 -8.92
C ALA A 138 18.69 18.30 -8.33
N ASP A 139 18.87 18.17 -7.02
CA ASP A 139 20.14 18.47 -6.33
C ASP A 139 21.24 17.44 -6.65
N THR A 140 20.90 16.15 -6.78
CA THR A 140 21.88 15.12 -7.19
C THR A 140 22.34 15.27 -8.64
N THR A 141 21.50 15.82 -9.51
CA THR A 141 21.86 16.05 -10.92
C THR A 141 22.82 17.23 -11.06
N THR A 142 22.69 18.28 -10.22
CA THR A 142 23.60 19.43 -10.23
C THR A 142 24.93 19.13 -9.55
N GLU A 143 24.94 18.48 -8.38
CA GLU A 143 26.18 18.05 -7.71
C GLU A 143 26.93 16.95 -8.48
N GLY A 144 26.22 15.96 -9.02
CA GLY A 144 26.81 14.89 -9.83
C GLY A 144 27.45 15.43 -11.12
N ALA A 145 26.80 16.38 -11.80
CA ALA A 145 27.33 17.02 -13.00
C ALA A 145 28.52 17.96 -12.67
N LEU A 146 28.48 18.69 -11.55
CA LEU A 146 29.58 19.54 -11.08
C LEU A 146 30.80 18.70 -10.67
N ALA A 147 30.61 17.61 -9.93
CA ALA A 147 31.67 16.70 -9.52
C ALA A 147 32.31 15.97 -10.72
N ALA A 148 31.50 15.58 -11.72
CA ALA A 148 31.99 14.97 -12.96
C ALA A 148 32.85 15.94 -13.79
N LYS A 149 32.45 17.21 -13.89
CA LYS A 149 33.26 18.26 -14.53
C LYS A 149 34.56 18.52 -13.77
N HIS A 150 34.53 18.58 -12.44
CA HIS A 150 35.72 18.83 -11.63
C HIS A 150 36.76 17.69 -11.71
N ARG A 151 36.30 16.42 -11.81
CA ARG A 151 37.18 15.26 -12.08
C ARG A 151 37.81 15.31 -13.47
N ASN A 152 37.08 15.76 -14.48
CA ASN A 152 37.62 15.87 -15.84
C ASN A 152 38.66 16.98 -15.96
N VAL A 153 38.44 18.15 -15.34
CA VAL A 153 39.43 19.24 -15.32
C VAL A 153 40.73 18.81 -14.63
N ALA A 154 40.65 18.05 -13.53
CA ALA A 154 41.83 17.52 -12.85
C ALA A 154 42.61 16.48 -13.70
N LYS A 155 41.92 15.73 -14.56
CA LYS A 155 42.55 14.78 -15.50
C LYS A 155 43.21 15.49 -16.67
N THR A 156 42.59 16.53 -17.24
CA THR A 156 43.17 17.30 -18.36
C THR A 156 44.48 17.99 -17.96
N LYS A 157 44.54 18.61 -16.77
CA LYS A 157 45.78 19.23 -16.25
C LYS A 157 46.92 18.24 -15.97
N ARG A 158 46.61 16.95 -15.75
CA ARG A 158 47.62 15.90 -15.53
C ARG A 158 48.26 15.43 -16.84
N ASN A 159 47.49 15.42 -17.93
CA ASN A 159 47.98 15.04 -19.25
C ASN A 159 48.84 16.14 -19.90
N GLU A 160 48.54 17.43 -19.65
CA GLU A 160 49.37 18.54 -20.17
C GLU A 160 50.77 18.57 -19.53
N LYS A 161 50.90 18.23 -18.24
CA LYS A 161 52.22 18.13 -17.56
C LYS A 161 53.06 16.93 -18.01
N GLN A 162 52.44 15.90 -18.59
CA GLN A 162 53.16 14.71 -19.09
C GLN A 162 53.60 14.86 -20.55
N ASN A 163 52.94 15.72 -21.34
CA ASN A 163 53.32 15.97 -22.73
C ASN A 163 54.34 17.10 -22.93
N SER A 164 54.60 17.93 -21.93
CA SER A 164 55.64 18.98 -22.01
C SER A 164 57.05 18.49 -21.66
N GLY A 165 57.25 17.19 -21.46
CA GLY A 165 58.52 16.59 -21.03
C GLY A 165 59.19 15.66 -22.05
N LYS A 166 58.74 15.66 -23.31
CA LYS A 166 59.36 14.88 -24.39
C LYS A 166 59.74 15.78 -25.55
N TYR A 167 60.88 16.46 -25.39
CA TYR A 167 61.80 16.72 -26.50
C TYR A 167 62.49 15.41 -26.88
#